data_AF-A0A430ALL6-F1
#
_entry.id   AF-A0A430ALL6-F1
#
_cell.length_a   1.000
_cell.length_b   1.000
_cell.length_c   1.000
_cell.angle_alpha   90.00
_cell.angle_beta   90.00
_cell.angle_gamma   90.00
#
_symmetry.space_group_name_H-M   'P 1'
#
loop_
_entity.id
_entity.type
_entity.pdbx_description
1 polymer ?
#
loop_
_entity_poly.entity_id
_entity_poly.type
_entity_poly.pdbx_seq_one_letter_code
_entity_poly.pdbx_strand_id
1 'polypeptide(L)' 'MSLQKQGALTEGVYYILLSLQEPLHGYGVMQCIEELSDGRVTLAAGTLYGALDSLLEKAGLSWQQSSGYLSKRTY' A
#
# COMPACT_ATOMS: atom_id res chain seq x y z
N MET A 1 8.60 0.24 30.42
CA MET A 1 8.46 0.66 29.01
C MET A 1 8.94 -0.51 28.14
N SER A 2 8.02 -1.27 27.56
CA SER A 2 8.39 -2.44 26.73
C SER A 2 8.91 -1.93 25.38
N LEU A 3 10.15 -2.26 25.03
CA LEU A 3 10.67 -2.11 23.67
C LEU A 3 9.90 -3.09 22.78
N GLN A 4 8.81 -2.62 22.18
CA GLN A 4 8.16 -3.39 21.11
C GLN A 4 9.21 -3.59 20.01
N LYS A 5 9.61 -4.84 19.77
CA LYS A 5 10.42 -5.17 18.60
C LYS A 5 9.59 -4.84 17.36
N GLN A 6 9.81 -3.69 16.75
CA GLN A 6 9.34 -3.47 15.38
C GLN A 6 10.12 -4.45 14.50
N GLY A 7 9.45 -5.52 14.06
CA GLY A 7 10.03 -6.48 13.12
C GLY A 7 10.42 -5.77 11.82
N ALA A 8 11.30 -6.40 11.04
CA ALA A 8 11.67 -5.89 9.73
C ALA A 8 10.42 -5.74 8.84
N LEU A 9 10.37 -4.66 8.05
CA LEU A 9 9.35 -4.51 7.01
C LEU A 9 9.53 -5.63 5.98
N THR A 10 8.42 -6.21 5.52
CA THR A 10 8.46 -7.09 4.35
C THR A 10 8.77 -6.25 3.11
N GLU A 11 9.43 -6.85 2.12
CA GLU A 11 9.77 -6.14 0.88
C GLU A 11 8.51 -5.58 0.19
N GLY A 12 7.39 -6.32 0.21
CA GLY A 12 6.12 -5.83 -0.32
C GLY A 12 5.59 -4.60 0.42
N VAL A 13 5.64 -4.58 1.75
CA VAL A 13 5.21 -3.40 2.54
C VAL A 13 6.14 -2.21 2.29
N TYR A 14 7.44 -2.46 2.15
CA TYR A 14 8.41 -1.41 1.79
C TYR A 14 8.03 -0.74 0.47
N TYR A 15 7.76 -1.51 -0.59
CA TYR A 15 7.35 -0.92 -1.88
C TYR A 15 5.97 -0.27 -1.84
N ILE A 16 5.00 -0.80 -1.08
CA ILE A 16 3.70 -0.12 -0.88
C ILE A 16 3.91 1.31 -0.36
N LEU A 17 4.73 1.47 0.69
CA LEU A 17 5.01 2.78 1.28
C LEU A 17 5.78 3.69 0.32
N LEU A 18 6.70 3.12 -0.47
CA LEU A 18 7.45 3.86 -1.48
C LEU A 18 6.57 4.32 -2.65
N SER A 19 5.56 3.55 -3.04
CA SER A 19 4.61 3.92 -4.09
C SER A 19 3.66 5.05 -3.67
N LEU A 20 3.40 5.21 -2.38
CA LEU A 20 2.43 6.18 -1.84
C LEU A 20 3.08 7.51 -1.40
N GLN A 21 4.09 7.98 -2.13
CA GLN A 21 4.57 9.36 -1.98
C GLN A 21 3.55 10.37 -2.55
N GLU A 22 2.70 9.92 -3.46
CA GLU A 22 1.57 10.65 -4.01
C GLU A 22 0.30 9.75 -3.94
N PRO A 23 -0.92 10.32 -3.86
CA PRO A 23 -2.14 9.53 -3.74
C PRO A 23 -2.36 8.62 -4.96
N LEU A 24 -2.62 7.33 -4.73
CA LEU A 24 -2.82 6.36 -5.80
C LEU A 24 -4.05 5.47 -5.57
N HIS A 25 -4.65 5.04 -6.68
CA HIS A 25 -5.61 3.94 -6.66
C HIS A 25 -4.90 2.61 -6.49
N GLY A 26 -5.60 1.61 -5.93
CA GLY A 26 -5.00 0.30 -5.65
C GLY A 26 -4.33 -0.37 -6.86
N TYR A 27 -4.89 -0.26 -8.07
CA TYR A 27 -4.24 -0.79 -9.27
C TYR A 27 -2.97 0.00 -9.66
N GLY A 28 -2.95 1.32 -9.43
CA GLY A 28 -1.79 2.17 -9.68
C GLY A 28 -0.65 1.84 -8.70
N VAL A 29 -0.98 1.52 -7.45
CA VAL A 29 0.00 1.00 -6.49
C VAL A 29 0.62 -0.31 -6.98
N MET A 30 -0.18 -1.25 -7.52
CA MET A 30 0.38 -2.50 -8.08
C MET A 30 1.38 -2.24 -9.20
N GLN A 31 1.02 -1.39 -10.16
CA GLN A 31 1.87 -1.02 -11.29
C GLN A 31 3.16 -0.35 -10.80
N CYS A 32 3.04 0.61 -9.87
CA CYS A 32 4.18 1.31 -9.32
C CYS A 32 5.14 0.36 -8.56
N ILE A 33 4.62 -0.61 -7.80
CA ILE A 33 5.46 -1.60 -7.12
C ILE A 33 6.22 -2.47 -8.13
N GLU A 34 5.54 -2.94 -9.17
CA GLU A 34 6.17 -3.75 -10.22
C GLU A 34 7.29 -2.94 -10.92
N GLU A 35 7.03 -1.68 -11.26
CA GLU A 35 8.01 -0.77 -11.86
C GLU A 35 9.20 -0.47 -10.92
N LEU A 36 8.94 -0.07 -9.68
CA LEU A 36 9.98 0.27 -8.70
C LEU A 36 10.86 -0.92 -8.32
N SER A 37 10.29 -2.12 -8.37
CA SER A 37 11.01 -3.35 -8.04
C SER A 37 11.71 -4.00 -9.23
N ASP A 38 11.58 -3.43 -10.43
CA ASP A 38 12.04 -4.03 -11.69
C ASP A 38 11.45 -5.45 -11.91
N GLY A 39 10.14 -5.57 -11.67
CA GLY A 39 9.38 -6.81 -11.81
C GLY A 39 9.61 -7.86 -10.72
N ARG A 40 10.53 -7.63 -9.77
CA ARG A 40 10.84 -8.61 -8.71
C ARG A 40 9.69 -8.80 -7.72
N VAL A 41 8.91 -7.75 -7.49
CA VAL A 41 7.77 -7.77 -6.59
C VAL A 41 6.49 -7.52 -7.37
N THR A 42 5.61 -8.51 -7.38
CA THR A 42 4.26 -8.41 -7.91
C THR A 42 3.27 -8.84 -6.83
N LEU A 43 2.30 -7.96 -6.53
CA LEU A 43 1.31 -8.22 -5.49
C LEU A 43 -0.05 -8.48 -6.13
N ALA A 44 -0.63 -9.64 -5.83
CA ALA A 44 -2.02 -9.92 -6.16
C ALA A 44 -2.96 -8.97 -5.40
N ALA A 45 -4.16 -8.74 -5.95
CA ALA A 45 -5.13 -7.81 -5.35
C ALA A 45 -5.44 -8.07 -3.89
N GLY A 46 -5.70 -9.33 -3.51
CA GLY A 46 -5.98 -9.69 -2.11
C GLY A 46 -4.81 -9.37 -1.18
N THR A 47 -3.58 -9.59 -1.63
CA THR A 47 -2.36 -9.32 -0.84
C THR A 47 -2.14 -7.83 -0.68
N LEU A 48 -2.28 -7.04 -1.74
CA LEU A 48 -2.11 -5.59 -1.67
C LEU A 48 -3.15 -4.97 -0.73
N TYR A 49 -4.44 -5.25 -0.94
CA TYR A 49 -5.49 -4.63 -0.15
C TYR A 49 -5.44 -5.06 1.32
N GLY A 50 -5.13 -6.32 1.61
CA GLY A 50 -4.92 -6.77 2.98
C GLY A 50 -3.75 -6.06 3.67
N ALA A 51 -2.66 -5.82 2.94
CA ALA A 51 -1.52 -5.07 3.45
C ALA A 51 -1.85 -3.58 3.66
N LEU A 52 -2.55 -2.94 2.73
CA LEU A 52 -3.02 -1.56 2.85
C LEU A 52 -3.96 -1.37 4.04
N ASP A 53 -4.97 -2.24 4.19
CA ASP A 53 -5.91 -2.19 5.31
C ASP A 53 -5.16 -2.33 6.65
N SER A 54 -4.21 -3.27 6.72
CA SER A 54 -3.36 -3.45 7.91
C SER A 54 -2.48 -2.24 8.22
N LEU A 55 -1.98 -1.54 7.19
CA LEU A 55 -1.17 -0.34 7.35
C LEU A 55 -2.01 0.85 7.82
N LEU A 56 -3.19 1.04 7.23
CA LEU A 56 -4.14 2.08 7.59
C LEU A 56 -4.62 1.92 9.04
N GLU A 57 -4.99 0.70 9.44
CA GLU A 57 -5.40 0.40 10.82
C GLU A 57 -4.29 0.77 11.82
N LYS A 58 -3.04 0.36 11.53
CA LYS A 58 -1.88 0.67 12.38
C LYS A 58 -1.57 2.16 12.46
N ALA A 59 -1.82 2.91 11.39
CA ALA A 59 -1.59 4.35 11.33
C ALA A 59 -2.78 5.18 11.86
N GLY A 60 -3.94 4.56 12.09
CA GLY A 60 -5.19 5.27 12.40
C GLY A 60 -5.68 6.14 11.23
N LEU A 61 -5.41 5.72 9.99
CA LEU A 61 -5.76 6.44 8.76
C LEU A 61 -6.86 5.70 7.98
N SER A 62 -7.43 6.36 6.98
CA SER A 62 -8.41 5.78 6.06
C SER A 62 -8.15 6.23 4.62
N TRP A 63 -8.56 5.40 3.66
CA TRP A 63 -8.56 5.79 2.25
C TRP A 63 -9.62 6.85 1.97
N GLN A 64 -9.42 7.60 0.91
CA GLN A 64 -10.39 8.58 0.43
C GLN A 64 -11.04 8.14 -0.86
N GLN A 65 -12.28 8.58 -1.06
CA GLN A 65 -13.02 8.34 -2.29
C GLN A 65 -12.71 9.46 -3.28
N SER A 66 -12.10 9.15 -4.43
CA SER A 66 -11.90 10.17 -5.48
C SER A 66 -13.25 10.51 -6.12
N SER A 67 -13.48 11.81 -6.35
CA SER A 67 -14.69 12.34 -6.99
C SER A 67 -14.56 12.18 -8.51
N GLY A 68 -14.88 11.00 -9.02
CA GLY A 68 -14.86 10.66 -10.44
C GLY A 68 -15.88 9.59 -10.79
N TYR A 69 -16.21 9.44 -12.08
CA TYR A 69 -17.28 8.58 -12.61
C TYR A 69 -17.16 7.08 -12.24
N LEU A 70 -15.97 6.65 -11.80
CA LEU A 70 -15.72 5.33 -11.22
C LEU A 70 -15.17 5.53 -9.81
N SER A 71 -16.03 5.32 -8.81
CA SER A 71 -15.70 5.48 -7.39
C SER A 71 -14.65 4.46 -6.95
N LYS A 72 -13.36 4.79 -7.11
CA LYS A 72 -12.23 3.96 -6.65
C LYS A 72 -11.63 4.49 -5.36
N ARG A 73 -11.20 3.59 -4.47
CA ARG A 73 -10.44 3.93 -3.27
C ARG A 73 -9.09 4.53 -3.67
N THR A 74 -8.72 5.62 -3.01
CA THR A 74 -7.42 6.29 -3.17
C THR A 74 -6.73 6.24 -1.83
N TYR A 75 -5.50 5.74 -1.85
CA TYR A 75 -4.65 5.56 -0.69
C TYR A 75 -3.58 6.65 -0.65
#